data_AF-A0A1E5L8X3-F1
#
_entry.id   AF-A0A1E5L8X3-F1
#
_cell.length_a   1.000
_cell.length_b   1.000
_cell.length_c   1.000
_cell.angle_alpha   90.00
_cell.angle_beta   90.00
_cell.angle_gamma   90.00
#
_symmetry.space_group_name_H-M   'P 1'
#
loop_
_entity.id
_entity.type
_entity.pdbx_description
1 polymer ?
#
loop_
_entity_poly.entity_id
_entity_poly.type
_entity_poly.pdbx_seq_one_letter_code
_entity_poly.pdbx_strand_id
1 'polypeptide(L)'
;MNILQKIASYRDQESKLKWEGTFPEYLEILKDNPHVADTAHTRIYNMISDAGMNVGSNTSEYKFFSKEMFGLEQAIERLVEEYFHSAAKRLDVRKRILLLMGPVSGGKSTIVTMLKKGLEQYTKTDEGAVYAIKGCPMHEEPLHLIPNELRADFEKEYGIKVEGNLCPVCRVRLQDEYDGDVEKMTVERIVFSEDNRVGVGTFSPSDPKSQDIADLTGSIDFSTISEYGSESDPRAYRFDGELNKANRGLMEFQEMLKCDEKFLWHLLSLTQEGNFKAGRFALISADELIIAHTNEAEYRSFISNKKNEALQSRMIVMPIPYNLKVSDEVKIYEKLIQQSDLNHIHIAPHALKAAGIFTILTRLKESKKQGMDLLKKMRLYDGEDVEGFKDKDLKELQNEWLDEGMTGIDPRYIINRISSALIKRDTECINALDVLRALKDGLDQHPSISKEERDRYLNFISVARKEYDELAKKEVQKAFVYSYEESAKTLMENYLDNVEAYCNTHKITDPITGEEIDPDEKLMRSIEEQIGISENAKRAFREEIMIRISTYARKGKRFHYDSHERLREAIEKKLFADLKDVVKITTSSKTPDELQLKKVNEVVKRLIDDYGYCSTCANELLRYTGSLLNR
;
A
#
# COMPACT_ATOMS: atom_id res chain seq x y z
N MET A 1 -20.24 1.94 -23.88
CA MET A 1 -20.10 0.67 -24.62
C MET A 1 -20.71 -0.46 -23.81
N ASN A 2 -21.54 -1.29 -24.44
CA ASN A 2 -22.06 -2.53 -23.85
C ASN A 2 -20.91 -3.55 -23.66
N ILE A 3 -21.02 -4.47 -22.69
CA ILE A 3 -20.00 -5.51 -22.42
C ILE A 3 -19.64 -6.33 -23.66
N LEU A 4 -20.62 -6.65 -24.52
CA LEU A 4 -20.37 -7.41 -25.75
C LEU A 4 -19.46 -6.64 -26.73
N GLN A 5 -19.59 -5.32 -26.79
CA GLN A 5 -18.70 -4.48 -27.61
C GLN A 5 -17.28 -4.44 -27.04
N LYS A 6 -17.13 -4.44 -25.71
CA LYS A 6 -15.81 -4.54 -25.06
C LYS A 6 -15.14 -5.88 -25.37
N ILE A 7 -15.89 -6.99 -25.34
CA ILE A 7 -15.39 -8.33 -25.70
C ILE A 7 -14.96 -8.37 -27.18
N ALA A 8 -15.76 -7.79 -28.08
CA ALA A 8 -15.40 -7.72 -29.51
C ALA A 8 -14.11 -6.90 -29.71
N SER A 9 -14.00 -5.74 -29.05
CA SER A 9 -12.78 -4.91 -29.08
C SER A 9 -11.56 -5.64 -28.51
N TYR A 10 -11.74 -6.41 -27.43
CA TYR A 10 -10.67 -7.23 -26.85
C TYR A 10 -10.17 -8.29 -27.83
N ARG A 11 -11.08 -8.97 -28.55
CA ARG A 11 -10.71 -9.96 -29.58
C ARG A 11 -9.94 -9.35 -30.74
N ASP A 12 -10.35 -8.16 -31.18
CA ASP A 12 -9.66 -7.42 -32.25
C ASP A 12 -8.24 -7.01 -31.82
N GLN A 13 -8.09 -6.53 -30.59
CA GLN A 13 -6.78 -6.22 -29.99
C GLN A 13 -5.89 -7.47 -29.91
N GLU A 14 -6.39 -8.59 -29.41
CA GLU A 14 -5.66 -9.86 -29.37
C GLU A 14 -5.25 -10.34 -30.77
N SER A 15 -6.10 -10.15 -31.79
CA SER A 15 -5.76 -10.52 -33.17
C SER A 15 -4.63 -9.66 -33.74
N LYS A 16 -4.51 -8.39 -33.32
CA LYS A 16 -3.45 -7.47 -33.76
C LYS A 16 -2.08 -7.80 -33.16
N LEU A 17 -2.05 -8.51 -32.04
CA LEU A 17 -0.80 -8.96 -31.41
C LEU A 17 -0.18 -10.16 -32.12
N LYS A 18 -0.90 -10.80 -33.05
CA LYS A 18 -0.38 -11.95 -33.79
C LYS A 18 0.60 -11.50 -34.86
N TRP A 19 1.80 -12.06 -34.78
CA TRP A 19 2.81 -11.94 -35.82
C TRP A 19 3.47 -13.30 -36.00
N GLU A 20 3.72 -13.67 -37.25
CA GLU A 20 4.50 -14.85 -37.62
C GLU A 20 5.38 -14.46 -38.81
N GLY A 21 6.63 -14.91 -38.79
CA GLY A 21 7.59 -14.65 -39.84
C GLY A 21 8.79 -15.59 -39.76
N THR A 22 9.76 -15.39 -40.63
CA THR A 22 11.03 -16.11 -40.67
C THR A 22 12.07 -15.45 -39.74
N PHE A 23 13.14 -16.17 -39.43
CA PHE A 23 14.23 -15.62 -38.62
C PHE A 23 14.82 -14.30 -39.20
N PRO A 24 15.03 -14.14 -40.53
CA PRO A 24 15.43 -12.87 -41.11
C PRO A 24 14.42 -11.74 -40.90
N GLU A 25 13.12 -12.01 -41.01
CA GLU A 25 12.08 -11.00 -40.74
C GLU A 25 12.07 -10.58 -39.26
N TYR A 26 12.36 -11.51 -38.34
CA TYR A 26 12.58 -11.18 -36.93
C TYR A 26 13.81 -10.29 -36.73
N LEU A 27 14.92 -10.51 -37.46
CA LEU A 27 16.10 -9.64 -37.39
C LEU A 27 15.80 -8.21 -37.86
N GLU A 28 14.88 -8.01 -38.81
CA GLU A 28 14.43 -6.66 -39.18
C GLU A 28 13.64 -5.98 -38.04
N ILE A 29 12.75 -6.71 -37.35
CA ILE A 29 12.07 -6.21 -36.15
C ILE A 29 13.10 -5.82 -35.08
N LEU A 30 14.14 -6.62 -34.90
CA LEU A 30 15.20 -6.38 -33.93
C LEU A 30 16.01 -5.11 -34.22
N LYS A 31 16.21 -4.77 -35.50
CA LYS A 31 16.87 -3.51 -35.91
C LYS A 31 16.03 -2.30 -35.54
N ASP A 32 14.72 -2.38 -35.74
CA ASP A 32 13.78 -1.30 -35.44
C ASP A 32 13.52 -1.17 -33.93
N ASN A 33 13.46 -2.29 -33.22
CA ASN A 33 13.21 -2.35 -31.79
C ASN A 33 14.11 -3.39 -31.08
N PRO A 34 15.31 -3.01 -30.63
CA PRO A 34 16.22 -3.90 -29.90
C PRO A 34 15.66 -4.45 -28.58
N HIS A 35 14.65 -3.80 -27.98
CA HIS A 35 14.06 -4.20 -26.69
C HIS A 35 13.36 -5.56 -26.74
N VAL A 36 13.00 -6.06 -27.93
CA VAL A 36 12.36 -7.38 -28.07
C VAL A 36 13.30 -8.54 -27.65
N ALA A 37 14.61 -8.30 -27.63
CA ALA A 37 15.63 -9.22 -27.15
C ALA A 37 16.06 -8.96 -25.69
N ASP A 38 15.33 -8.14 -24.94
CA ASP A 38 15.60 -7.90 -23.54
C ASP A 38 15.52 -9.20 -22.72
N THR A 39 16.45 -9.36 -21.77
CA THR A 39 16.40 -10.47 -20.82
C THR A 39 15.17 -10.36 -19.92
N ALA A 40 14.75 -11.45 -19.28
CA ALA A 40 13.65 -11.46 -18.32
C ALA A 40 13.77 -10.34 -17.26
N HIS A 41 14.96 -10.16 -16.70
CA HIS A 41 15.24 -9.13 -15.70
C HIS A 41 15.13 -7.71 -16.27
N THR A 42 15.68 -7.49 -17.47
CA THR A 42 15.62 -6.18 -18.16
C THR A 42 14.18 -5.82 -18.48
N ARG A 43 13.40 -6.78 -19.01
CA ARG A 43 11.98 -6.58 -19.34
C ARG A 43 11.15 -6.21 -18.10
N ILE A 44 11.36 -6.91 -16.98
CA ILE A 44 10.65 -6.61 -15.72
C ILE A 44 11.03 -5.23 -15.19
N TYR A 45 12.31 -4.84 -15.28
CA TYR A 45 12.73 -3.49 -14.90
C TYR A 45 12.12 -2.41 -15.80
N ASN A 46 12.14 -2.60 -17.13
CA ASN A 46 11.57 -1.65 -18.09
C ASN A 46 10.06 -1.50 -17.87
N MET A 47 9.34 -2.61 -17.66
CA MET A 47 7.92 -2.59 -17.26
C MET A 47 7.66 -1.69 -16.03
N ILE A 48 8.49 -1.81 -14.98
CA ILE A 48 8.35 -0.99 -13.77
C ILE A 48 8.68 0.48 -14.08
N SER A 49 9.74 0.72 -14.84
CA SER A 49 10.23 2.06 -15.22
C SER A 49 9.22 2.82 -16.10
N ASP A 50 8.65 2.14 -17.10
CA ASP A 50 7.71 2.70 -18.09
C ASP A 50 6.37 3.10 -17.45
N ALA A 51 5.97 2.45 -16.35
CA ALA A 51 4.83 2.89 -15.55
C ALA A 51 5.05 4.28 -14.92
N GLY A 52 6.31 4.69 -14.77
CA GLY A 52 6.74 5.98 -14.26
C GLY A 52 6.93 6.03 -12.75
N MET A 53 7.57 7.11 -12.29
CA MET A 53 7.92 7.33 -10.89
C MET A 53 7.62 8.78 -10.50
N ASN A 54 7.15 8.98 -9.26
CA ASN A 54 7.05 10.30 -8.64
C ASN A 54 8.25 10.47 -7.69
N VAL A 55 9.15 11.40 -8.01
CA VAL A 55 10.32 11.67 -7.16
C VAL A 55 9.90 12.55 -5.99
N GLY A 56 9.84 11.97 -4.80
CA GLY A 56 9.60 12.70 -3.55
C GLY A 56 10.89 13.31 -2.96
N SER A 57 10.75 14.07 -1.87
CA SER A 57 11.89 14.67 -1.17
C SER A 57 12.76 13.65 -0.43
N ASN A 58 12.16 12.54 0.02
CA ASN A 58 12.84 11.51 0.84
C ASN A 58 12.81 10.11 0.23
N THR A 59 11.81 9.79 -0.59
CA THR A 59 11.60 8.47 -1.18
C THR A 59 10.93 8.62 -2.53
N SER A 60 11.28 7.74 -3.48
CA SER A 60 10.64 7.71 -4.80
C SER A 60 9.45 6.76 -4.79
N GLU A 61 8.30 7.22 -5.29
CA GLU A 61 7.09 6.41 -5.41
C GLU A 61 6.98 5.86 -6.84
N TYR A 62 7.12 4.53 -6.96
CA TYR A 62 6.95 3.83 -8.22
C TYR A 62 5.46 3.61 -8.54
N LYS A 63 4.98 4.22 -9.63
CA LYS A 63 3.54 4.19 -10.01
C LYS A 63 3.03 2.78 -10.31
N PHE A 64 3.93 1.89 -10.73
CA PHE A 64 3.62 0.47 -10.90
C PHE A 64 3.04 -0.14 -9.62
N PHE A 65 3.60 0.21 -8.46
CA PHE A 65 3.23 -0.36 -7.16
C PHE A 65 2.19 0.47 -6.37
N SER A 66 2.13 1.78 -6.60
CA SER A 66 1.39 2.72 -5.73
C SER A 66 -0.12 2.51 -5.63
N LYS A 67 -0.74 1.82 -6.60
CA LYS A 67 -2.19 1.53 -6.56
C LYS A 67 -2.57 0.46 -5.54
N GLU A 68 -1.64 -0.43 -5.21
CA GLU A 68 -1.93 -1.63 -4.43
C GLU A 68 -1.08 -1.75 -3.17
N MET A 69 0.08 -1.07 -3.14
CA MET A 69 1.05 -1.10 -2.06
C MET A 69 1.10 0.29 -1.40
N PHE A 70 0.82 0.33 -0.11
CA PHE A 70 0.76 1.59 0.66
C PHE A 70 1.75 1.55 1.82
N GLY A 71 2.52 2.63 2.00
CA GLY A 71 3.45 2.79 3.11
C GLY A 71 4.70 1.91 3.03
N LEU A 72 5.00 1.42 1.83
CA LEU A 72 6.15 0.53 1.53
C LEU A 72 7.10 1.15 0.51
N GLU A 73 7.06 2.48 0.33
CA GLU A 73 7.82 3.18 -0.71
C GLU A 73 9.32 2.93 -0.58
N GLN A 74 9.87 2.94 0.64
CA GLN A 74 11.30 2.67 0.87
C GLN A 74 11.70 1.23 0.52
N ALA A 75 10.89 0.25 0.89
CA ALA A 75 11.16 -1.16 0.60
C ALA A 75 11.06 -1.44 -0.90
N ILE A 76 10.11 -0.80 -1.58
CA ILE A 76 9.92 -0.90 -3.03
C ILE A 76 11.06 -0.19 -3.78
N GLU A 77 11.42 1.03 -3.38
CA GLU A 77 12.54 1.77 -3.98
C GLU A 77 13.84 0.96 -3.87
N ARG A 78 14.10 0.39 -2.70
CA ARG A 78 15.23 -0.52 -2.48
C ARG A 78 15.17 -1.75 -3.40
N LEU A 79 14.00 -2.39 -3.50
CA LEU A 79 13.81 -3.54 -4.38
C LEU A 79 14.08 -3.19 -5.85
N VAL A 80 13.61 -2.03 -6.31
CA VAL A 80 13.81 -1.61 -7.70
C VAL A 80 15.26 -1.21 -7.96
N GLU A 81 15.87 -0.38 -7.12
CA GLU A 81 17.21 0.15 -7.34
C GLU A 81 18.32 -0.87 -7.05
N GLU A 82 18.25 -1.56 -5.92
CA GLU A 82 19.31 -2.50 -5.52
C GLU A 82 19.22 -3.83 -6.27
N TYR A 83 18.02 -4.28 -6.65
CA TYR A 83 17.83 -5.55 -7.35
C TYR A 83 17.49 -5.37 -8.83
N PHE A 84 16.31 -4.86 -9.18
CA PHE A 84 15.84 -4.87 -10.58
C PHE A 84 16.73 -4.06 -11.52
N HIS A 85 17.10 -2.84 -11.15
CA HIS A 85 17.96 -1.98 -11.95
C HIS A 85 19.36 -2.59 -12.13
N SER A 86 19.93 -3.11 -11.05
CA SER A 86 21.23 -3.79 -11.07
C SER A 86 21.20 -5.06 -11.93
N ALA A 87 20.12 -5.84 -11.84
CA ALA A 87 19.93 -7.06 -12.61
C ALA A 87 19.73 -6.76 -14.12
N ALA A 88 18.97 -5.70 -14.45
CA ALA A 88 18.77 -5.24 -15.83
C ALA A 88 20.08 -4.82 -16.51
N LYS A 89 21.06 -4.33 -15.74
CA LYS A 89 22.42 -4.01 -16.22
C LYS A 89 23.37 -5.23 -16.30
N ARG A 90 22.82 -6.45 -16.23
CA ARG A 90 23.58 -7.71 -16.32
C ARG A 90 24.63 -7.91 -15.21
N LEU A 91 24.49 -7.23 -14.07
CA LEU A 91 25.39 -7.41 -12.91
C LEU A 91 25.14 -8.75 -12.20
N ASP A 92 26.08 -9.19 -11.37
CA ASP A 92 26.02 -10.50 -10.67
C ASP A 92 24.79 -10.68 -9.76
N VAL A 93 24.08 -9.60 -9.44
CA VAL A 93 22.82 -9.58 -8.70
C VAL A 93 21.76 -10.50 -9.37
N ARG A 94 21.71 -10.53 -10.71
CA ARG A 94 20.77 -11.40 -11.46
C ARG A 94 21.07 -12.89 -11.32
N LYS A 95 22.27 -13.25 -10.86
CA LYS A 95 22.70 -14.65 -10.71
C LYS A 95 22.26 -15.29 -9.38
N ARG A 96 21.32 -14.65 -8.69
CA ARG A 96 20.85 -15.01 -7.35
C ARG A 96 19.33 -14.97 -7.30
N ILE A 97 18.78 -15.87 -6.50
CA ILE A 97 17.34 -15.95 -6.25
C ILE A 97 16.92 -14.72 -5.42
N LEU A 98 15.89 -14.00 -5.86
CA LEU A 98 15.30 -12.92 -5.07
C LEU A 98 14.36 -13.51 -4.02
N LEU A 99 14.69 -13.36 -2.73
CA LEU A 99 13.87 -13.82 -1.62
C LEU A 99 13.23 -12.63 -0.90
N LEU A 100 11.93 -12.44 -1.09
CA LEU A 100 11.14 -11.49 -0.30
C LEU A 100 10.88 -12.10 1.09
N MET A 101 11.38 -11.45 2.14
CA MET A 101 11.28 -11.94 3.52
C MET A 101 10.56 -10.91 4.37
N GLY A 102 9.58 -11.32 5.16
CA GLY A 102 8.77 -10.39 5.94
C GLY A 102 7.66 -11.07 6.71
N PRO A 103 6.91 -10.33 7.55
CA PRO A 103 5.81 -10.90 8.29
C PRO A 103 4.65 -11.34 7.39
N VAL A 104 3.78 -12.19 7.92
CA VAL A 104 2.57 -12.66 7.21
C VAL A 104 1.69 -11.46 6.83
N SER A 105 0.97 -11.53 5.71
CA SER A 105 0.16 -10.40 5.23
C SER A 105 0.93 -9.09 4.96
N GLY A 106 2.27 -9.08 4.94
CA GLY A 106 3.10 -7.89 4.66
C GLY A 106 3.18 -7.48 3.18
N GLY A 107 2.31 -7.99 2.30
CA GLY A 107 2.27 -7.59 0.89
C GLY A 107 3.28 -8.28 -0.06
N LYS A 108 4.10 -9.23 0.42
CA LYS A 108 5.07 -9.97 -0.42
C LYS A 108 4.43 -10.65 -1.64
N SER A 109 3.40 -11.47 -1.43
CA SER A 109 2.69 -12.15 -2.53
C SER A 109 1.94 -11.17 -3.43
N THR A 110 1.52 -10.02 -2.89
CA THR A 110 0.94 -8.93 -3.67
C THR A 110 1.96 -8.37 -4.65
N ILE A 111 3.20 -8.10 -4.22
CA ILE A 111 4.30 -7.66 -5.10
C ILE A 111 4.49 -8.65 -6.25
N VAL A 112 4.60 -9.96 -5.94
CA VAL A 112 4.79 -10.98 -6.98
C VAL A 112 3.59 -11.04 -7.94
N THR A 113 2.37 -10.98 -7.41
CA THR A 113 1.15 -10.95 -8.23
C THR A 113 1.11 -9.73 -9.15
N MET A 114 1.54 -8.56 -8.66
CA MET A 114 1.64 -7.35 -9.47
C MET A 114 2.68 -7.50 -10.58
N LEU A 115 3.84 -8.08 -10.30
CA LEU A 115 4.87 -8.35 -11.30
C LEU A 115 4.36 -9.29 -12.39
N LYS A 116 3.71 -10.40 -12.03
CA LYS A 116 3.11 -11.35 -12.99
C LYS A 116 2.08 -10.67 -13.89
N LYS A 117 1.07 -10.03 -13.30
CA LYS A 117 0.01 -9.32 -14.04
C LYS A 117 0.57 -8.17 -14.88
N GLY A 118 1.53 -7.42 -14.32
CA GLY A 118 2.22 -6.36 -15.04
C GLY A 118 2.92 -6.90 -16.28
N LEU A 119 3.61 -8.04 -16.15
CA LEU A 119 4.38 -8.65 -17.24
C LEU A 119 3.45 -9.14 -18.35
N GLU A 120 2.32 -9.76 -18.00
CA GLU A 120 1.28 -10.12 -18.98
C GLU A 120 0.78 -8.89 -19.76
N GLN A 121 0.50 -7.78 -19.08
CA GLN A 121 0.05 -6.55 -19.76
C GLN A 121 1.16 -5.90 -20.57
N TYR A 122 2.40 -5.91 -20.08
CA TYR A 122 3.54 -5.32 -20.74
C TYR A 122 3.87 -6.05 -22.04
N THR A 123 3.78 -7.39 -22.07
CA THR A 123 4.02 -8.15 -23.32
C THR A 123 2.99 -7.90 -24.43
N LYS A 124 1.85 -7.27 -24.09
CA LYS A 124 0.87 -6.79 -25.08
C LYS A 124 1.21 -5.44 -25.69
N THR A 125 2.18 -4.69 -25.16
CA THR A 125 2.69 -3.46 -25.78
C THR A 125 3.77 -3.78 -26.81
N ASP A 126 4.14 -2.80 -27.65
CA ASP A 126 5.19 -3.01 -28.66
C ASP A 126 6.59 -3.01 -28.03
N GLU A 127 6.77 -2.25 -26.95
CA GLU A 127 7.97 -2.11 -26.15
C GLU A 127 8.24 -3.38 -25.33
N GLY A 128 7.19 -4.02 -24.82
CA GLY A 128 7.28 -5.29 -24.11
C GLY A 128 7.15 -6.52 -25.00
N ALA A 129 7.05 -6.37 -26.33
CA ALA A 129 6.79 -7.48 -27.24
C ALA A 129 7.86 -8.57 -27.13
N VAL A 130 7.41 -9.83 -27.11
CA VAL A 130 8.29 -11.02 -27.03
C VAL A 130 8.03 -11.91 -28.22
N TYR A 131 9.11 -12.43 -28.81
CA TYR A 131 9.06 -13.35 -29.93
C TYR A 131 9.74 -14.66 -29.54
N ALA A 132 9.21 -15.76 -30.06
CA ALA A 132 9.70 -17.10 -29.81
C ALA A 132 9.75 -17.93 -31.08
N ILE A 133 10.62 -18.94 -31.11
CA ILE A 133 10.62 -19.93 -32.19
C ILE A 133 9.27 -20.66 -32.19
N LYS A 134 8.58 -20.62 -33.34
CA LYS A 134 7.22 -21.12 -33.47
C LYS A 134 7.14 -22.61 -33.17
N GLY A 135 6.22 -23.00 -32.30
CA GLY A 135 6.03 -24.40 -31.89
C GLY A 135 7.09 -24.94 -30.91
N CYS A 136 7.91 -24.07 -30.32
CA CYS A 136 8.77 -24.46 -29.21
C CYS A 136 7.96 -24.59 -27.90
N PRO A 137 8.07 -25.69 -27.15
CA PRO A 137 7.31 -25.87 -25.90
C PRO A 137 7.80 -24.97 -24.75
N MET A 138 8.97 -24.34 -24.90
CA MET A 138 9.65 -23.50 -23.90
C MET A 138 9.73 -22.02 -24.31
N HIS A 139 9.05 -21.60 -25.38
CA HIS A 139 9.10 -20.22 -25.84
C HIS A 139 10.54 -19.74 -26.14
N GLU A 140 11.29 -20.56 -26.89
CA GLU A 140 12.71 -20.36 -27.16
C GLU A 140 13.03 -19.03 -27.83
N GLU A 141 14.11 -18.38 -27.38
CA GLU A 141 14.63 -17.13 -27.94
C GLU A 141 15.18 -17.37 -29.37
N PRO A 142 14.63 -16.71 -30.40
CA PRO A 142 15.10 -16.87 -31.77
C PRO A 142 16.60 -16.58 -31.96
N LEU A 143 17.20 -15.66 -31.20
CA LEU A 143 18.63 -15.36 -31.26
C LEU A 143 19.53 -16.56 -30.92
N HIS A 144 19.00 -17.60 -30.27
CA HIS A 144 19.73 -18.85 -30.05
C HIS A 144 20.01 -19.64 -31.34
N LEU A 145 19.36 -19.30 -32.45
CA LEU A 145 19.67 -19.85 -33.78
C LEU A 145 21.04 -19.39 -34.29
N ILE A 146 21.56 -18.26 -33.80
CA ILE A 146 22.86 -17.74 -34.22
C ILE A 146 23.97 -18.67 -33.70
N PRO A 147 24.82 -19.23 -34.59
CA PRO A 147 25.97 -20.03 -34.20
C PRO A 147 26.88 -19.32 -33.22
N ASN A 148 27.45 -20.05 -32.26
CA ASN A 148 28.25 -19.47 -31.19
C ASN A 148 29.44 -18.64 -31.71
N GLU A 149 30.04 -19.06 -32.81
CA GLU A 149 31.18 -18.41 -33.46
C GLU A 149 30.82 -17.02 -34.01
N LEU A 150 29.55 -16.77 -34.37
CA LEU A 150 29.08 -15.53 -34.97
C LEU A 150 28.52 -14.54 -33.94
N ARG A 151 28.25 -14.96 -32.70
CA ARG A 151 27.63 -14.11 -31.68
C ARG A 151 28.47 -12.89 -31.30
N ALA A 152 29.79 -13.00 -31.36
CA ALA A 152 30.68 -11.88 -31.08
C ALA A 152 30.61 -10.79 -32.17
N ASP A 153 30.34 -11.17 -33.42
CA ASP A 153 30.15 -10.21 -34.51
C ASP A 153 28.72 -9.65 -34.50
N PHE A 154 27.74 -10.50 -34.18
CA PHE A 154 26.36 -10.06 -33.94
C PHE A 154 26.26 -9.00 -32.83
N GLU A 155 26.95 -9.20 -31.70
CA GLU A 155 26.97 -8.22 -30.60
C GLU A 155 27.59 -6.88 -31.04
N LYS A 156 28.62 -6.89 -31.91
CA LYS A 156 29.20 -5.65 -32.45
C LYS A 156 28.27 -4.93 -33.42
N GLU A 157 27.53 -5.68 -34.24
CA GLU A 157 26.65 -5.12 -35.27
C GLU A 157 25.33 -4.61 -34.69
N TYR A 158 24.69 -5.40 -33.82
CA TYR A 158 23.36 -5.10 -33.27
C TYR A 158 23.40 -4.51 -31.85
N GLY A 159 24.55 -4.56 -31.15
CA GLY A 159 24.65 -4.14 -29.75
C GLY A 159 23.96 -5.09 -28.77
N ILE A 160 23.58 -6.29 -29.23
CA ILE A 160 22.78 -7.24 -28.47
C ILE A 160 23.62 -8.47 -28.14
N LYS A 161 23.75 -8.74 -26.85
CA LYS A 161 24.46 -9.90 -26.34
C LYS A 161 23.53 -11.10 -26.19
N VAL A 162 23.83 -12.15 -26.96
CA VAL A 162 23.12 -13.44 -26.94
C VAL A 162 23.70 -14.34 -25.84
N GLU A 163 22.86 -14.76 -24.89
CA GLU A 163 23.23 -15.62 -23.75
C GLU A 163 22.33 -16.86 -23.72
N GLY A 164 22.91 -18.06 -23.66
CA GLY A 164 22.16 -19.32 -23.68
C GLY A 164 22.37 -20.13 -24.97
N ASN A 165 21.70 -21.28 -25.08
CA ASN A 165 21.82 -22.19 -26.23
C ASN A 165 20.45 -22.67 -26.67
N LEU A 166 20.35 -23.02 -27.97
CA LEU A 166 19.13 -23.56 -28.56
C LEU A 166 18.69 -24.84 -27.84
N CYS A 167 17.43 -24.88 -27.41
CA CYS A 167 16.85 -26.00 -26.66
C CYS A 167 16.86 -27.29 -27.48
N PRO A 168 16.78 -28.45 -26.79
CA PRO A 168 16.88 -29.74 -27.45
C PRO A 168 15.84 -29.94 -28.57
N VAL A 169 14.60 -29.47 -28.37
CA VAL A 169 13.52 -29.60 -29.37
C VAL A 169 13.82 -28.77 -30.61
N CYS A 170 14.15 -27.49 -30.44
CA CYS A 170 14.44 -26.60 -31.58
C CYS A 170 15.70 -27.03 -32.33
N ARG A 171 16.69 -27.62 -31.64
CA ARG A 171 17.88 -28.18 -32.27
C ARG A 171 17.57 -29.35 -33.19
N VAL A 172 16.76 -30.30 -32.72
CA VAL A 172 16.31 -31.44 -33.55
C VAL A 172 15.49 -30.94 -34.73
N ARG A 173 14.57 -29.99 -34.51
CA ARG A 173 13.77 -29.41 -35.61
C ARG A 173 14.63 -28.69 -36.64
N LEU A 174 15.60 -27.88 -36.21
CA LEU A 174 16.52 -27.20 -37.13
C LEU A 174 17.28 -28.19 -38.01
N GLN A 175 17.73 -29.31 -37.45
CA GLN A 175 18.45 -30.35 -38.20
C GLN A 175 17.51 -31.17 -39.11
N ASP A 176 16.43 -31.72 -38.56
CA ASP A 176 15.56 -32.69 -39.24
C ASP A 176 14.55 -32.02 -40.21
N GLU A 177 13.98 -30.86 -39.83
CA GLU A 177 12.93 -30.18 -40.61
C GLU A 177 13.49 -29.11 -41.55
N TYR A 178 14.60 -28.47 -41.18
CA TYR A 178 15.14 -27.31 -41.89
C TYR A 178 16.55 -27.53 -42.47
N ASP A 179 17.12 -28.74 -42.38
CA ASP A 179 18.46 -29.09 -42.90
C ASP A 179 19.59 -28.14 -42.42
N GLY A 180 19.46 -27.68 -41.17
CA GLY A 180 20.39 -26.72 -40.56
C GLY A 180 20.21 -25.27 -41.00
N ASP A 181 19.25 -24.96 -41.87
CA ASP A 181 19.00 -23.62 -42.38
C ASP A 181 18.19 -22.77 -41.40
N VAL A 182 18.91 -21.93 -40.64
CA VAL A 182 18.33 -21.04 -39.63
C VAL A 182 17.40 -19.99 -40.23
N GLU A 183 17.60 -19.60 -41.49
CA GLU A 183 16.82 -18.54 -42.13
C GLU A 183 15.38 -18.97 -42.39
N LYS A 184 15.15 -20.28 -42.57
CA LYS A 184 13.82 -20.84 -42.81
C LYS A 184 13.01 -21.05 -41.54
N MET A 185 13.63 -20.98 -40.37
CA MET A 185 12.92 -21.26 -39.13
C MET A 185 11.92 -20.14 -38.83
N THR A 186 10.69 -20.54 -38.49
CA THR A 186 9.61 -19.59 -38.23
C THR A 186 9.61 -19.12 -36.77
N VAL A 187 9.33 -17.84 -36.58
CA VAL A 187 9.21 -17.12 -35.31
C VAL A 187 7.78 -16.61 -35.16
N GLU A 188 7.26 -16.58 -33.94
CA GLU A 188 5.93 -16.03 -33.62
C GLU A 188 6.00 -15.03 -32.45
N ARG A 189 5.12 -14.03 -32.45
CA ARG A 189 4.92 -13.16 -31.28
C ARG A 189 4.12 -13.91 -30.23
N ILE A 190 4.62 -13.89 -28.99
CA ILE A 190 3.96 -14.50 -27.84
C ILE A 190 3.59 -13.44 -26.80
N VAL A 191 2.54 -13.73 -26.05
CA VAL A 191 2.06 -12.90 -24.94
C VAL A 191 2.11 -13.76 -23.69
N PHE A 192 2.66 -13.21 -22.61
CA PHE A 192 2.78 -13.95 -21.37
C PHE A 192 1.42 -14.12 -20.69
N SER A 193 1.27 -15.23 -19.99
CA SER A 193 0.04 -15.60 -19.30
C SER A 193 0.34 -16.66 -18.24
N GLU A 194 0.01 -16.36 -16.99
CA GLU A 194 0.05 -17.34 -15.89
C GLU A 194 -0.93 -18.48 -16.16
N ASP A 195 -2.17 -18.15 -16.54
CA ASP A 195 -3.24 -19.14 -16.81
C ASP A 195 -2.87 -20.12 -17.93
N ASN A 196 -2.25 -19.64 -19.00
CA ASN A 196 -1.81 -20.49 -20.11
C ASN A 196 -0.39 -21.03 -19.94
N ARG A 197 0.28 -20.72 -18.82
CA ARG A 197 1.66 -21.12 -18.50
C ARG A 197 2.65 -20.70 -19.60
N VAL A 198 2.62 -19.42 -19.98
CA VAL A 198 3.51 -18.81 -20.99
C VAL A 198 4.32 -17.69 -20.34
N GLY A 199 5.63 -17.88 -20.18
CA GLY A 199 6.55 -16.91 -19.57
C GLY A 199 6.31 -16.66 -18.07
N VAL A 200 5.38 -17.37 -17.44
CA VAL A 200 5.09 -17.27 -16.00
C VAL A 200 4.87 -18.67 -15.45
N GLY A 201 5.65 -19.03 -14.44
CA GLY A 201 5.52 -20.28 -13.68
C GLY A 201 5.35 -20.01 -12.19
N THR A 202 4.62 -20.90 -11.52
CA THR A 202 4.33 -20.79 -10.09
C THR A 202 4.49 -22.16 -9.44
N PHE A 203 5.41 -22.27 -8.48
CA PHE A 203 5.62 -23.49 -7.71
C PHE A 203 5.26 -23.27 -6.23
N SER A 204 4.46 -24.18 -5.70
CA SER A 204 4.16 -24.26 -4.27
C SER A 204 4.60 -25.62 -3.74
N PRO A 205 5.39 -25.68 -2.66
CA PRO A 205 5.86 -26.93 -2.09
C PRO A 205 4.69 -27.75 -1.56
N SER A 206 4.66 -29.02 -1.97
CA SER A 206 3.82 -30.07 -1.37
C SER A 206 4.59 -30.79 -0.25
N ASP A 207 4.06 -31.90 0.31
CA ASP A 207 4.84 -32.70 1.28
C ASP A 207 6.20 -33.08 0.65
N PRO A 208 7.35 -32.73 1.29
CA PRO A 208 8.68 -32.95 0.73
C PRO A 208 8.96 -34.40 0.29
N LYS A 209 8.30 -35.38 0.91
CA LYS A 209 8.46 -36.80 0.55
C LYS A 209 7.78 -37.19 -0.76
N SER A 210 6.86 -36.36 -1.23
CA SER A 210 6.05 -36.58 -2.43
C SER A 210 6.37 -35.61 -3.56
N GLN A 211 7.28 -34.66 -3.35
CA GLN A 211 7.69 -33.70 -4.37
C GLN A 211 8.51 -34.39 -5.46
N ASP A 212 8.09 -34.20 -6.73
CA ASP A 212 8.81 -34.70 -7.90
C ASP A 212 9.52 -33.54 -8.61
N ILE A 213 10.81 -33.75 -8.94
CA ILE A 213 11.60 -32.76 -9.70
C ILE A 213 11.03 -32.53 -11.11
N ALA A 214 10.22 -33.48 -11.60
CA ALA A 214 9.50 -33.35 -12.85
C ALA A 214 8.54 -32.15 -12.88
N ASP A 215 8.00 -31.74 -11.72
CA ASP A 215 7.15 -30.54 -11.63
C ASP A 215 7.91 -29.28 -12.04
N LEU A 216 9.22 -29.23 -11.81
CA LEU A 216 10.07 -28.12 -12.23
C LEU A 216 10.65 -28.31 -13.64
N THR A 217 11.06 -29.53 -13.98
CA THR A 217 11.95 -29.78 -15.13
C THR A 217 11.30 -30.53 -16.29
N GLY A 218 10.02 -30.88 -16.17
CA GLY A 218 9.28 -31.68 -17.14
C GLY A 218 9.41 -33.19 -16.90
N SER A 219 8.84 -33.98 -17.79
CA SER A 219 8.70 -35.42 -17.59
C SER A 219 8.91 -36.22 -18.87
N ILE A 220 9.33 -37.49 -18.73
CA ILE A 220 9.46 -38.39 -19.88
C ILE A 220 8.05 -38.80 -20.35
N ASP A 221 7.82 -38.78 -21.66
CA ASP A 221 6.60 -39.32 -22.25
C ASP A 221 6.80 -40.79 -22.64
N PHE A 222 6.45 -41.70 -21.74
CA PHE A 222 6.59 -43.14 -21.97
C PHE A 222 5.84 -43.66 -23.21
N SER A 223 4.82 -42.95 -23.70
CA SER A 223 4.04 -43.37 -24.85
C SER A 223 4.78 -43.21 -26.18
N THR A 224 5.71 -42.27 -26.26
CA THR A 224 6.47 -41.94 -27.48
C THR A 224 7.87 -42.56 -27.49
N ILE A 225 8.35 -43.11 -26.36
CA ILE A 225 9.65 -43.81 -26.30
C ILE A 225 9.72 -44.96 -27.30
N SER A 226 8.63 -45.70 -27.51
CA SER A 226 8.59 -46.81 -28.47
C SER A 226 8.78 -46.36 -29.92
N GLU A 227 8.43 -45.11 -30.24
CA GLU A 227 8.56 -44.51 -31.57
C GLU A 227 9.98 -43.96 -31.80
N TYR A 228 10.53 -43.25 -30.81
CA TYR A 228 11.84 -42.57 -30.94
C TYR A 228 13.03 -43.37 -30.38
N GLY A 229 12.77 -44.47 -29.67
CA GLY A 229 13.77 -45.46 -29.26
C GLY A 229 14.66 -45.08 -28.07
N SER A 230 14.58 -43.85 -27.53
CA SER A 230 15.40 -43.43 -26.37
C SER A 230 14.69 -42.40 -25.48
N GLU A 231 14.87 -42.54 -24.16
CA GLU A 231 14.50 -41.53 -23.15
C GLU A 231 15.27 -40.21 -23.30
N SER A 232 16.38 -40.22 -24.06
CA SER A 232 17.20 -39.04 -24.33
C SER A 232 16.84 -38.33 -25.64
N ASP A 233 15.85 -38.80 -26.39
CA ASP A 233 15.34 -38.08 -27.56
C ASP A 233 14.43 -36.93 -27.08
N PRO A 234 14.67 -35.66 -27.50
CA PRO A 234 13.85 -34.53 -27.08
C PRO A 234 12.36 -34.70 -27.42
N ARG A 235 12.02 -35.44 -28.47
CA ARG A 235 10.63 -35.71 -28.85
C ARG A 235 9.93 -36.69 -27.91
N ALA A 236 10.68 -37.44 -27.10
CA ALA A 236 10.17 -38.33 -26.07
C ALA A 236 10.08 -37.68 -24.67
N TYR A 237 10.28 -36.36 -24.58
CA TYR A 237 10.25 -35.61 -23.32
C TYR A 237 9.27 -34.44 -23.38
N ARG A 238 8.46 -34.31 -22.33
CA ARG A 238 7.54 -33.18 -22.16
C ARG A 238 8.27 -32.08 -21.42
N PHE A 239 8.51 -30.97 -22.11
CA PHE A 239 9.07 -29.75 -21.55
C PHE A 239 7.93 -28.90 -20.95
N ASP A 240 7.25 -29.47 -19.95
CA ASP A 240 6.06 -28.94 -19.31
C ASP A 240 6.22 -28.62 -17.82
N GLY A 241 7.46 -28.69 -17.30
CA GLY A 241 7.78 -28.25 -15.95
C GLY A 241 7.69 -26.73 -15.79
N GLU A 242 7.58 -26.26 -14.56
CA GLU A 242 7.43 -24.83 -14.28
C GLU A 242 8.60 -23.98 -14.80
N LEU A 243 9.85 -24.46 -14.71
CA LEU A 243 11.03 -23.75 -15.26
C LEU A 243 11.02 -23.75 -16.80
N ASN A 244 10.37 -24.73 -17.44
CA ASN A 244 10.21 -24.72 -18.88
C ASN A 244 9.22 -23.65 -19.34
N LYS A 245 8.15 -23.46 -18.56
CA LYS A 245 7.04 -22.56 -18.86
C LYS A 245 7.29 -21.12 -18.44
N ALA A 246 8.08 -20.91 -17.38
CA ALA A 246 8.52 -19.60 -16.92
C ALA A 246 9.65 -18.99 -17.77
N ASN A 247 10.26 -19.78 -18.66
CA ASN A 247 11.34 -19.30 -19.54
C ASN A 247 10.94 -18.00 -20.24
N ARG A 248 11.90 -17.08 -20.32
CA ARG A 248 11.78 -15.70 -20.79
C ARG A 248 11.06 -14.75 -19.85
N GLY A 249 10.53 -15.19 -18.71
CA GLY A 249 9.77 -14.34 -17.80
C GLY A 249 10.06 -14.59 -16.33
N LEU A 250 9.04 -15.00 -15.57
CA LEU A 250 9.06 -14.99 -14.11
C LEU A 250 8.68 -16.36 -13.54
N MET A 251 9.51 -16.85 -12.63
CA MET A 251 9.26 -18.06 -11.84
C MET A 251 9.03 -17.71 -10.37
N GLU A 252 7.83 -17.94 -9.85
CA GLU A 252 7.47 -17.76 -8.44
C GLU A 252 7.67 -19.06 -7.63
N PHE A 253 8.42 -18.98 -6.53
CA PHE A 253 8.46 -20.02 -5.50
C PHE A 253 7.75 -19.54 -4.22
N GLN A 254 6.58 -20.11 -3.95
CA GLN A 254 5.82 -19.85 -2.73
C GLN A 254 6.44 -20.65 -1.58
N GLU A 255 6.78 -20.01 -0.46
CA GLU A 255 7.35 -20.70 0.72
C GLU A 255 8.58 -21.58 0.39
N MET A 256 9.44 -21.09 -0.50
CA MET A 256 10.58 -21.84 -1.08
C MET A 256 11.43 -22.61 -0.06
N LEU A 257 11.60 -22.08 1.15
CA LEU A 257 12.42 -22.67 2.19
C LEU A 257 11.85 -23.97 2.78
N LYS A 258 10.62 -24.36 2.42
CA LYS A 258 10.01 -25.65 2.74
C LYS A 258 10.32 -26.74 1.71
N CYS A 259 10.91 -26.39 0.56
CA CYS A 259 11.27 -27.35 -0.48
C CYS A 259 12.39 -28.29 -0.01
N ASP A 260 12.46 -29.48 -0.61
CA ASP A 260 13.59 -30.38 -0.42
C ASP A 260 14.89 -29.71 -0.90
N GLU A 261 16.00 -29.90 -0.17
CA GLU A 261 17.31 -29.32 -0.49
C GLU A 261 17.72 -29.59 -1.95
N LYS A 262 17.40 -30.76 -2.50
CA LYS A 262 17.70 -31.13 -3.90
C LYS A 262 17.13 -30.14 -4.91
N PHE A 263 15.91 -29.66 -4.68
CA PHE A 263 15.27 -28.67 -5.57
C PHE A 263 16.05 -27.36 -5.54
N LEU A 264 16.43 -26.90 -4.35
CA LEU A 264 17.19 -25.67 -4.18
C LEU A 264 18.54 -25.73 -4.90
N TRP A 265 19.21 -26.89 -4.91
CA TRP A 265 20.45 -27.10 -5.66
C TRP A 265 20.26 -27.01 -7.18
N HIS A 266 19.13 -27.50 -7.72
CA HIS A 266 18.81 -27.33 -9.14
C HIS A 266 18.64 -25.85 -9.52
N LEU A 267 18.00 -25.05 -8.65
CA LEU A 267 17.84 -23.62 -8.88
C LEU A 267 19.16 -22.86 -8.91
N LEU A 268 20.17 -23.31 -8.15
CA LEU A 268 21.48 -22.66 -8.17
C LEU A 268 22.15 -22.72 -9.54
N SER A 269 22.03 -23.85 -10.24
CA SER A 269 22.59 -23.99 -11.59
C SER A 269 21.90 -23.01 -12.54
N LEU A 270 20.58 -22.89 -12.41
CA LEU A 270 19.78 -21.99 -13.24
C LEU A 270 20.13 -20.53 -12.99
N THR A 271 20.18 -20.07 -11.74
CA THR A 271 20.53 -18.67 -11.48
C THR A 271 21.97 -18.35 -11.86
N GLN A 272 22.92 -19.27 -11.69
CA GLN A 272 24.33 -18.99 -11.98
C GLN A 272 24.69 -19.04 -13.47
N GLU A 273 24.27 -20.12 -14.12
CA GLU A 273 24.73 -20.51 -15.45
C GLU A 273 23.66 -20.28 -16.53
N GLY A 274 22.45 -19.87 -16.12
CA GLY A 274 21.32 -19.69 -17.03
C GLY A 274 20.83 -21.01 -17.62
N ASN A 275 21.05 -22.13 -16.92
CA ASN A 275 20.66 -23.45 -17.40
C ASN A 275 20.32 -24.43 -16.27
N PHE A 276 19.50 -25.43 -16.57
CA PHE A 276 19.17 -26.51 -15.65
C PHE A 276 19.24 -27.88 -16.33
N LYS A 277 19.32 -28.94 -15.53
CA LYS A 277 19.35 -30.32 -16.00
C LYS A 277 17.96 -30.94 -15.93
N ALA A 278 17.46 -31.43 -17.06
CA ALA A 278 16.24 -32.22 -17.17
C ALA A 278 16.60 -33.66 -17.55
N GLY A 279 16.18 -34.65 -16.75
CA GLY A 279 16.43 -36.07 -17.01
C GLY A 279 17.88 -36.40 -17.42
N ARG A 280 18.03 -37.06 -18.58
CA ARG A 280 19.33 -37.41 -19.20
C ARG A 280 19.77 -36.44 -20.30
N PHE A 281 19.08 -35.31 -20.46
CA PHE A 281 19.40 -34.32 -21.49
C PHE A 281 20.67 -33.53 -21.16
N ALA A 282 21.21 -32.87 -22.20
CA ALA A 282 22.16 -31.78 -22.01
C ALA A 282 21.50 -30.65 -21.20
N LEU A 283 22.32 -29.78 -20.61
CA LEU A 283 21.85 -28.59 -19.90
C LEU A 283 20.95 -27.75 -20.82
N ILE A 284 19.77 -27.40 -20.32
CA ILE A 284 18.76 -26.61 -21.03
C ILE A 284 18.90 -25.17 -20.57
N SER A 285 19.11 -24.25 -21.51
CA SER A 285 19.14 -22.82 -21.20
C SER A 285 17.75 -22.28 -20.91
N ALA A 286 17.66 -21.42 -19.91
CA ALA A 286 16.46 -20.65 -19.61
C ALA A 286 16.86 -19.26 -19.05
N ASP A 287 16.13 -18.24 -19.48
CA ASP A 287 16.28 -16.86 -19.01
C ASP A 287 15.03 -16.48 -18.22
N GLU A 288 15.11 -16.50 -16.90
CA GLU A 288 13.97 -16.20 -16.04
C GLU A 288 14.40 -15.51 -14.75
N LEU A 289 13.53 -14.64 -14.24
CA LEU A 289 13.63 -14.12 -12.89
C LEU A 289 13.07 -15.16 -11.92
N ILE A 290 13.90 -15.65 -11.00
CA ILE A 290 13.44 -16.48 -9.89
C ILE A 290 13.16 -15.61 -8.67
N ILE A 291 11.88 -15.54 -8.29
CA ILE A 291 11.42 -14.80 -7.13
C ILE A 291 10.73 -15.75 -6.13
N ALA A 292 11.11 -15.63 -4.87
CA ALA A 292 10.58 -16.43 -3.78
C ALA A 292 10.08 -15.53 -2.66
N HIS A 293 9.16 -16.04 -1.84
CA HIS A 293 8.76 -15.36 -0.61
C HIS A 293 8.64 -16.33 0.56
N THR A 294 8.96 -15.84 1.76
CA THR A 294 8.93 -16.62 3.01
C THR A 294 8.62 -15.71 4.21
N ASN A 295 8.25 -16.31 5.33
CA ASN A 295 8.13 -15.60 6.60
C ASN A 295 9.46 -15.57 7.37
N GLU A 296 9.53 -14.70 8.37
CA GLU A 296 10.76 -14.51 9.13
C GLU A 296 11.16 -15.76 9.94
N ALA A 297 10.19 -16.49 10.50
CA ALA A 297 10.47 -17.67 11.32
C ALA A 297 11.12 -18.79 10.49
N GLU A 298 10.61 -19.04 9.30
CA GLU A 298 11.18 -19.98 8.32
C GLU A 298 12.57 -19.54 7.89
N TYR A 299 12.74 -18.26 7.56
CA TYR A 299 14.05 -17.72 7.19
C TYR A 299 15.07 -17.89 8.31
N ARG A 300 14.71 -17.56 9.55
CA ARG A 300 15.58 -17.74 10.73
C ARG A 300 15.96 -19.21 10.96
N SER A 301 15.01 -20.12 10.76
CA SER A 301 15.27 -21.56 10.83
C SER A 301 16.25 -22.00 9.74
N PHE A 302 16.01 -21.56 8.49
CA PHE A 302 16.84 -21.89 7.35
C PHE A 302 18.29 -21.39 7.50
N ILE A 303 18.49 -20.16 7.99
CA ILE A 303 19.84 -19.59 8.16
C ILE A 303 20.62 -20.24 9.30
N SER A 304 19.92 -20.73 10.33
CA SER A 304 20.55 -21.38 11.49
C SER A 304 21.18 -22.74 11.13
N ASN A 305 20.73 -23.35 10.03
CA ASN A 305 21.25 -24.63 9.55
C ASN A 305 22.50 -24.42 8.68
N LYS A 306 23.66 -24.85 9.17
CA LYS A 306 24.94 -24.76 8.46
C LYS A 306 24.95 -25.46 7.09
N LYS A 307 24.12 -26.49 6.87
CA LYS A 307 24.02 -27.15 5.56
C LYS A 307 23.55 -26.19 4.45
N ASN A 308 22.80 -25.16 4.82
CA ASN A 308 22.22 -24.19 3.90
C ASN A 308 23.16 -23.01 3.57
N GLU A 309 24.37 -22.95 4.15
CA GLU A 309 25.30 -21.82 3.98
C GLU A 309 25.60 -21.54 2.49
N ALA A 310 25.78 -22.59 1.69
CA ALA A 310 25.98 -22.47 0.26
C ALA A 310 24.76 -21.84 -0.45
N LEU A 311 23.54 -22.24 -0.08
CA LEU A 311 22.30 -21.71 -0.64
C LEU A 311 22.08 -20.24 -0.23
N GLN A 312 22.44 -19.87 1.00
CA GLN A 312 22.34 -18.48 1.48
C GLN A 312 23.15 -17.51 0.61
N SER A 313 24.37 -17.90 0.21
CA SER A 313 25.23 -17.07 -0.66
C SER A 313 24.63 -16.79 -2.04
N ARG A 314 23.60 -17.56 -2.43
CA ARG A 314 22.93 -17.52 -3.74
C ARG A 314 21.56 -16.86 -3.69
N MET A 315 21.18 -16.32 -2.54
CA MET A 315 19.94 -15.59 -2.37
C MET A 315 20.24 -14.11 -2.14
N ILE A 316 19.35 -13.25 -2.63
CA ILE A 316 19.28 -11.86 -2.23
C ILE A 316 18.03 -11.71 -1.41
N VAL A 317 18.21 -11.42 -0.12
CA VAL A 317 17.12 -11.27 0.82
C VAL A 317 16.67 -9.83 0.83
N MET A 318 15.43 -9.59 0.44
CA MET A 318 14.79 -8.28 0.46
C MET A 318 13.74 -8.24 1.57
N PRO A 319 14.00 -7.53 2.69
CA PRO A 319 13.03 -7.38 3.76
C PRO A 319 11.83 -6.55 3.30
N ILE A 320 10.62 -7.07 3.49
CA ILE A 320 9.35 -6.38 3.24
C ILE A 320 8.62 -6.26 4.58
N PRO A 321 8.78 -5.14 5.31
CA PRO A 321 8.14 -4.93 6.61
C PRO A 321 6.64 -4.62 6.44
N TYR A 322 5.93 -4.50 7.56
CA TYR A 322 4.63 -3.83 7.56
C TYR A 322 4.77 -2.32 7.37
N ASN A 323 3.71 -1.71 6.85
CA ASN A 323 3.53 -0.26 6.85
C ASN A 323 3.55 0.30 8.30
N LEU A 324 4.15 1.48 8.44
CA LEU A 324 4.36 2.19 9.71
C LEU A 324 3.61 3.54 9.78
N LYS A 325 2.78 3.87 8.78
CA LYS A 325 1.99 5.11 8.70
C LYS A 325 0.52 4.82 8.89
N VAL A 326 -0.16 5.60 9.73
CA VAL A 326 -1.58 5.39 10.03
C VAL A 326 -2.44 5.66 8.79
N SER A 327 -2.13 6.73 8.07
CA SER A 327 -2.80 7.14 6.83
C SER A 327 -2.77 6.05 5.76
N ASP A 328 -1.63 5.42 5.54
CA ASP A 328 -1.49 4.31 4.59
C ASP A 328 -2.12 3.01 5.10
N GLU A 329 -2.16 2.80 6.42
CA GLU A 329 -2.84 1.63 7.00
C GLU A 329 -4.35 1.70 6.78
N VAL A 330 -4.93 2.90 6.85
CA VAL A 330 -6.35 3.11 6.53
C VAL A 330 -6.64 2.72 5.08
N LYS A 331 -5.79 3.11 4.12
CA LYS A 331 -5.94 2.70 2.70
C LYS A 331 -5.87 1.18 2.53
N ILE A 332 -5.00 0.51 3.28
CA ILE A 332 -4.92 -0.96 3.29
C ILE A 332 -6.25 -1.55 3.75
N TYR A 333 -6.83 -1.04 4.84
CA TYR A 333 -8.13 -1.52 5.32
C TYR A 333 -9.26 -1.25 4.33
N GLU A 334 -9.34 -0.04 3.77
CA GLU A 334 -10.35 0.33 2.78
C GLU A 334 -10.30 -0.61 1.57
N LYS A 335 -9.10 -0.89 1.04
CA LYS A 335 -8.90 -1.86 -0.04
C LYS A 335 -9.37 -3.26 0.34
N LEU A 336 -8.98 -3.76 1.52
CA LEU A 336 -9.36 -5.12 1.95
C LEU A 336 -10.87 -5.24 2.17
N ILE A 337 -11.52 -4.17 2.65
CA ILE A 337 -12.96 -4.11 2.82
C ILE A 337 -13.65 -4.08 1.45
N GLN A 338 -13.17 -3.26 0.51
CA GLN A 338 -13.65 -3.20 -0.88
C GLN A 338 -13.63 -4.56 -1.60
N GLN A 339 -12.68 -5.42 -1.25
CA GLN A 339 -12.54 -6.77 -1.80
C GLN A 339 -13.40 -7.83 -1.10
N SER A 340 -14.10 -7.45 -0.03
CA SER A 340 -14.94 -8.34 0.77
C SER A 340 -16.43 -8.10 0.54
N ASP A 341 -17.27 -9.00 1.07
CA ASP A 341 -18.74 -8.83 1.03
C ASP A 341 -19.24 -7.72 1.96
N LEU A 342 -18.36 -7.00 2.66
CA LEU A 342 -18.70 -5.93 3.63
C LEU A 342 -18.94 -4.56 2.99
N ASN A 343 -18.89 -4.45 1.66
CA ASN A 343 -19.02 -3.18 0.93
C ASN A 343 -20.32 -2.41 1.18
N HIS A 344 -21.36 -3.11 1.62
CA HIS A 344 -22.68 -2.53 1.89
C HIS A 344 -22.78 -1.91 3.30
N ILE A 345 -21.77 -2.13 4.15
CA ILE A 345 -21.79 -1.71 5.56
C ILE A 345 -21.15 -0.34 5.70
N HIS A 346 -21.84 0.54 6.43
CA HIS A 346 -21.33 1.87 6.70
C HIS A 346 -20.24 1.85 7.78
N ILE A 347 -19.02 2.28 7.43
CA ILE A 347 -17.92 2.44 8.38
C ILE A 347 -17.84 3.91 8.76
N ALA A 348 -18.07 4.21 10.04
CA ALA A 348 -18.05 5.58 10.51
C ALA A 348 -16.65 6.21 10.31
N PRO A 349 -16.59 7.51 10.00
CA PRO A 349 -15.34 8.25 9.96
C PRO A 349 -14.48 8.03 11.21
N HIS A 350 -13.17 8.04 11.02
CA HIS A 350 -12.14 7.75 12.03
C HIS A 350 -12.15 6.33 12.62
N ALA A 351 -13.11 5.45 12.28
CA ALA A 351 -13.12 4.07 12.79
C ALA A 351 -11.89 3.27 12.34
N LEU A 352 -11.58 3.32 11.05
CA LEU A 352 -10.37 2.69 10.51
C LEU A 352 -9.11 3.40 11.00
N LYS A 353 -9.15 4.72 11.21
CA LYS A 353 -8.02 5.48 11.77
C LYS A 353 -7.69 5.03 13.19
N ALA A 354 -8.70 4.82 14.04
CA ALA A 354 -8.51 4.32 15.40
C ALA A 354 -7.89 2.91 15.40
N ALA A 355 -8.33 2.03 14.49
CA ALA A 355 -7.69 0.73 14.29
C ALA A 355 -6.25 0.87 13.78
N GLY A 356 -6.00 1.79 12.84
CA GLY A 356 -4.67 2.09 12.31
C GLY A 356 -3.70 2.54 13.38
N ILE A 357 -4.11 3.47 14.26
CA ILE A 357 -3.30 3.92 15.40
C ILE A 357 -2.89 2.73 16.28
N PHE A 358 -3.85 1.89 16.68
CA PHE A 358 -3.55 0.69 17.46
C PHE A 358 -2.53 -0.20 16.74
N THR A 359 -2.78 -0.51 15.47
CA THR A 359 -1.95 -1.40 14.67
C THR A 359 -0.53 -0.88 14.51
N ILE A 360 -0.36 0.40 14.14
CA ILE A 360 0.97 0.99 13.97
C ILE A 360 1.74 1.00 15.29
N LEU A 361 1.09 1.33 16.41
CA LEU A 361 1.74 1.26 17.73
C LEU A 361 2.25 -0.16 18.08
N THR A 362 1.60 -1.21 17.57
CA THR A 362 2.10 -2.60 17.76
C THR A 362 3.35 -2.92 16.94
N ARG A 363 3.63 -2.16 15.88
CA ARG A 363 4.72 -2.38 14.92
C ARG A 363 5.96 -1.50 15.17
N LEU A 364 5.76 -0.39 15.87
CA LEU A 364 6.82 0.55 16.21
C LEU A 364 7.69 0.05 17.37
N LYS A 365 8.98 0.33 17.27
CA LYS A 365 9.99 0.14 18.31
C LYS A 365 10.24 1.45 19.05
N GLU A 366 10.50 1.34 20.35
CA GLU A 366 10.87 2.47 21.19
C GLU A 366 12.17 3.10 20.69
N SER A 367 12.22 4.43 20.66
CA SER A 367 13.43 5.17 20.27
C SER A 367 14.32 5.41 21.47
N LYS A 368 15.63 5.44 21.24
CA LYS A 368 16.64 5.88 22.20
C LYS A 368 16.70 7.41 22.34
N LYS A 369 16.00 8.15 21.47
CA LYS A 369 15.99 9.61 21.46
C LYS A 369 15.17 10.17 22.62
N GLN A 370 15.75 11.10 23.37
CA GLN A 370 15.08 11.70 24.52
C GLN A 370 13.81 12.45 24.09
N GLY A 371 12.73 12.24 24.85
CA GLY A 371 11.43 12.91 24.61
C GLY A 371 10.61 12.35 23.45
N MET A 372 11.08 11.29 22.77
CA MET A 372 10.39 10.60 21.68
C MET A 372 9.68 9.33 22.19
N ASP A 373 8.37 9.44 22.45
CA ASP A 373 7.52 8.28 22.72
C ASP A 373 6.96 7.67 21.42
N LEU A 374 6.30 6.51 21.53
CA LEU A 374 5.73 5.81 20.38
C LEU A 374 4.64 6.61 19.66
N LEU A 375 3.87 7.43 20.39
CA LEU A 375 2.78 8.21 19.81
C LEU A 375 3.33 9.36 18.96
N LYS A 376 4.33 10.09 19.47
CA LYS A 376 5.06 11.12 18.73
C LYS A 376 5.77 10.52 17.52
N LYS A 377 6.41 9.36 17.69
CA LYS A 377 7.08 8.65 16.58
C LYS A 377 6.08 8.27 15.49
N MET A 378 4.92 7.73 15.85
CA MET A 378 3.82 7.41 14.93
C MET A 378 3.37 8.65 14.15
N ARG A 379 3.10 9.76 14.83
CA ARG A 379 2.67 11.03 14.20
C ARG A 379 3.73 11.55 13.23
N LEU A 380 5.01 11.53 13.63
CA LEU A 380 6.12 11.97 12.78
C LEU A 380 6.26 11.08 11.52
N TYR A 381 6.08 9.77 11.66
CA TYR A 381 6.11 8.85 10.51
C TYR A 381 4.93 9.08 9.57
N ASP A 382 3.75 9.42 10.10
CA ASP A 382 2.55 9.78 9.34
C ASP A 382 2.62 11.19 8.70
N GLY A 383 3.74 11.90 8.86
CA GLY A 383 3.99 13.22 8.28
C GLY A 383 3.39 14.38 9.06
N GLU A 384 2.98 14.18 10.31
CA GLU A 384 2.49 15.25 11.17
C GLU A 384 3.66 16.04 11.79
N ASP A 385 3.48 17.36 11.95
CA ASP A 385 4.43 18.21 12.67
C ASP A 385 4.43 17.89 14.17
N VAL A 386 5.57 17.41 14.67
CA VAL A 386 5.78 17.12 16.09
C VAL A 386 6.74 18.14 16.69
N GLU A 387 6.27 18.86 17.70
CA GLU A 387 7.05 19.92 18.37
C GLU A 387 8.41 19.38 18.86
N GLY A 388 9.48 20.08 18.48
CA GLY A 388 10.86 19.74 18.85
C GLY A 388 11.57 18.79 17.88
N PHE A 389 10.93 18.34 16.80
CA PHE A 389 11.52 17.44 15.81
C PHE A 389 11.41 18.01 14.39
N LYS A 390 12.39 17.66 13.53
CA LYS A 390 12.51 18.09 12.13
C LYS A 390 12.66 16.88 11.19
N ASP A 391 12.59 17.09 9.89
CA ASP A 391 12.77 16.04 8.86
C ASP A 391 14.07 15.24 8.98
N LYS A 392 15.15 15.87 9.45
CA LYS A 392 16.41 15.16 9.71
C LYS A 392 16.25 14.10 10.79
N ASP A 393 15.46 14.40 11.83
CA ASP A 393 15.19 13.48 12.93
C ASP A 393 14.36 12.28 12.45
N LEU A 394 13.46 12.48 11.48
CA LEU A 394 12.69 11.40 10.85
C LEU A 394 13.63 10.39 10.16
N LYS A 395 14.61 10.86 9.38
CA LYS A 395 15.60 9.98 8.73
C LYS A 395 16.45 9.22 9.73
N GLU A 396 16.84 9.86 10.84
CA GLU A 396 17.59 9.19 11.92
C GLU A 396 16.76 8.08 12.56
N LEU A 397 15.47 8.33 12.82
CA LEU A 397 14.55 7.35 13.41
C LEU A 397 14.30 6.15 12.49
N GLN A 398 14.08 6.39 11.20
CA GLN A 398 13.87 5.34 10.21
C GLN A 398 15.09 4.41 10.07
N ASN A 399 16.29 4.92 10.31
CA ASN A 399 17.53 4.14 10.27
C ASN A 399 17.93 3.57 11.65
N GLU A 400 17.18 3.86 12.72
CA GLU A 400 17.51 3.41 14.08
C GLU A 400 17.36 1.88 14.24
N TRP A 401 16.34 1.33 13.59
CA TRP A 401 15.96 -0.08 13.72
C TRP A 401 15.74 -0.69 12.33
N LEU A 402 16.67 -1.55 11.89
CA LEU A 402 16.59 -2.22 10.59
C LEU A 402 15.42 -3.21 10.47
N ASP A 403 14.89 -3.69 11.60
CA ASP A 403 13.81 -4.66 11.70
C ASP A 403 12.52 -4.04 12.28
N GLU A 404 12.37 -2.72 12.24
CA GLU A 404 11.12 -2.06 12.59
C GLU A 404 10.02 -2.38 11.56
N GLY A 405 8.80 -2.68 12.04
CA GLY A 405 7.72 -3.16 11.18
C GLY A 405 7.78 -4.65 10.82
N MET A 406 8.79 -5.40 11.27
CA MET A 406 8.85 -6.86 11.05
C MET A 406 7.98 -7.66 12.02
N THR A 407 7.50 -7.03 13.09
CA THR A 407 6.62 -7.62 14.11
C THR A 407 5.40 -6.74 14.36
N GLY A 408 4.42 -7.26 15.11
CA GLY A 408 3.18 -6.58 15.43
C GLY A 408 1.96 -7.22 14.76
N ILE A 409 0.82 -6.57 14.90
CA ILE A 409 -0.47 -7.08 14.41
C ILE A 409 -0.55 -6.93 12.88
N ASP A 410 -0.96 -8.01 12.22
CA ASP A 410 -1.12 -8.06 10.77
C ASP A 410 -2.47 -7.45 10.33
N PRO A 411 -2.57 -6.87 9.11
CA PRO A 411 -3.80 -6.24 8.66
C PRO A 411 -5.01 -7.19 8.58
N ARG A 412 -4.81 -8.48 8.29
CA ARG A 412 -5.92 -9.43 8.17
C ARG A 412 -6.54 -9.73 9.53
N TYR A 413 -5.75 -9.74 10.61
CA TYR A 413 -6.30 -9.81 11.96
C TYR A 413 -7.32 -8.70 12.21
N ILE A 414 -6.99 -7.45 11.87
CA ILE A 414 -7.86 -6.28 12.08
C ILE A 414 -9.17 -6.44 11.30
N ILE A 415 -9.09 -6.77 10.02
CA ILE A 415 -10.27 -7.02 9.19
C ILE A 415 -11.11 -8.15 9.77
N ASN A 416 -10.52 -9.27 10.16
CA ASN A 416 -11.25 -10.38 10.77
C ASN A 416 -11.98 -9.96 12.06
N ARG A 417 -11.40 -9.07 12.88
CA ARG A 417 -12.06 -8.54 14.08
C ARG A 417 -13.21 -7.60 13.72
N ILE A 418 -13.05 -6.75 12.72
CA ILE A 418 -14.12 -5.89 12.19
C ILE A 418 -15.27 -6.75 11.65
N SER A 419 -14.99 -7.73 10.80
CA SER A 419 -15.98 -8.68 10.27
C SER A 419 -16.73 -9.41 11.39
N SER A 420 -16.01 -9.87 12.41
CA SER A 420 -16.61 -10.55 13.57
C SER A 420 -17.53 -9.63 14.39
N ALA A 421 -17.21 -8.34 14.48
CA ALA A 421 -18.04 -7.36 15.18
C ALA A 421 -19.37 -7.13 14.45
N LEU A 422 -19.32 -7.08 13.12
CA LEU A 422 -20.47 -6.85 12.24
C LEU A 422 -21.45 -8.03 12.30
N ILE A 423 -20.95 -9.26 12.17
CA ILE A 423 -21.77 -10.48 12.21
C ILE A 423 -22.51 -10.63 13.56
N LYS A 424 -21.85 -10.28 14.67
CA LYS A 424 -22.45 -10.43 16.01
C LYS A 424 -23.63 -9.50 16.28
N ARG A 425 -23.71 -8.38 15.58
CA ARG A 425 -24.66 -7.31 15.92
C ARG A 425 -25.80 -7.12 14.93
N ASP A 426 -25.77 -7.79 13.77
CA ASP A 426 -26.74 -7.57 12.69
C ASP A 426 -26.93 -6.07 12.39
N THR A 427 -25.81 -5.33 12.39
CA THR A 427 -25.78 -3.87 12.28
C THR A 427 -25.34 -3.43 10.89
N GLU A 428 -26.06 -2.46 10.34
CA GLU A 428 -25.74 -1.83 9.04
C GLU A 428 -24.54 -0.86 9.11
N CYS A 429 -23.99 -0.61 10.30
CA CYS A 429 -22.88 0.31 10.49
C CYS A 429 -21.94 -0.09 11.63
N ILE A 430 -20.70 0.41 11.59
CA ILE A 430 -19.71 0.24 12.67
C ILE A 430 -18.96 1.53 12.97
N ASN A 431 -18.79 1.84 14.26
CA ASN A 431 -18.06 3.01 14.73
C ASN A 431 -16.68 2.63 15.33
N ALA A 432 -15.85 3.63 15.62
CA ALA A 432 -14.50 3.41 16.17
C ALA A 432 -14.49 2.64 17.51
N LEU A 433 -15.47 2.86 18.38
CA LEU A 433 -15.55 2.19 19.69
C LEU A 433 -15.90 0.72 19.55
N ASP A 434 -16.70 0.37 18.56
CA ASP A 434 -17.04 -1.00 18.24
C ASP A 434 -15.84 -1.73 17.66
N VAL A 435 -15.07 -1.08 16.79
CA VAL A 435 -13.81 -1.62 16.28
C VAL A 435 -12.82 -1.86 17.43
N LEU A 436 -12.56 -0.85 18.27
CA LEU A 436 -11.63 -0.99 19.40
C LEU A 436 -12.08 -2.05 20.42
N ARG A 437 -13.39 -2.21 20.62
CA ARG A 437 -13.94 -3.28 21.48
C ARG A 437 -13.72 -4.65 20.84
N ALA A 438 -13.98 -4.80 19.55
CA ALA A 438 -13.77 -6.05 18.84
C ALA A 438 -12.28 -6.46 18.81
N LEU A 439 -11.37 -5.49 18.69
CA LEU A 439 -9.94 -5.70 18.85
C LEU A 439 -9.61 -6.21 20.25
N LYS A 440 -10.09 -5.52 21.29
CA LYS A 440 -9.89 -5.92 22.69
C LYS A 440 -10.38 -7.35 22.96
N ASP A 441 -11.62 -7.65 22.58
CA ASP A 441 -12.23 -8.97 22.78
C ASP A 441 -11.52 -10.08 21.99
N GLY A 442 -10.87 -9.70 20.88
CA GLY A 442 -10.13 -10.60 20.02
C GLY A 442 -8.72 -10.94 20.49
N LEU A 443 -8.12 -10.16 21.40
CA LEU A 443 -6.76 -10.41 21.89
C LEU A 443 -6.67 -11.75 22.64
N ASP A 444 -7.73 -12.13 23.37
CA ASP A 444 -7.79 -13.38 24.13
C ASP A 444 -7.88 -14.64 23.24
N GLN A 445 -8.23 -14.46 21.96
CA GLN A 445 -8.46 -15.56 21.02
C GLN A 445 -7.27 -15.79 20.08
N HIS A 446 -6.24 -14.92 20.11
CA HIS A 446 -5.14 -15.00 19.16
C HIS A 446 -4.05 -15.95 19.65
N PRO A 447 -3.74 -17.05 18.93
CA PRO A 447 -2.82 -18.08 19.41
C PRO A 447 -1.39 -17.62 19.65
N SER A 448 -0.94 -16.57 18.94
CA SER A 448 0.45 -16.10 18.97
C SER A 448 0.69 -14.91 19.90
N ILE A 449 -0.33 -14.37 20.57
CA ILE A 449 -0.18 -13.21 21.46
C ILE A 449 0.19 -13.70 22.86
N SER A 450 1.36 -13.30 23.34
CA SER A 450 1.78 -13.59 24.71
C SER A 450 0.99 -12.78 25.74
N LYS A 451 1.08 -13.16 27.02
CA LYS A 451 0.43 -12.41 28.10
C LYS A 451 1.02 -11.00 28.23
N GLU A 452 2.32 -10.86 28.05
CA GLU A 452 3.03 -9.58 28.09
C GLU A 452 2.61 -8.68 26.91
N GLU A 453 2.51 -9.25 25.70
CA GLU A 453 2.05 -8.53 24.51
C GLU A 453 0.60 -8.07 24.66
N ARG A 454 -0.25 -8.92 25.23
CA ARG A 454 -1.64 -8.59 25.51
C ARG A 454 -1.76 -7.34 26.40
N ASP A 455 -1.04 -7.30 27.51
CA ASP A 455 -1.10 -6.15 28.43
C ASP A 455 -0.58 -4.87 27.75
N ARG A 456 0.47 -4.99 26.92
CA ARG A 456 0.97 -3.89 26.09
C ARG A 456 -0.06 -3.43 25.05
N TYR A 457 -0.71 -4.34 24.36
CA TYR A 457 -1.73 -4.05 23.33
C TYR A 457 -2.99 -3.44 23.93
N LEU A 458 -3.40 -3.84 25.13
CA LEU A 458 -4.49 -3.17 25.86
C LEU A 458 -4.17 -1.70 26.15
N ASN A 459 -2.92 -1.39 26.50
CA ASN A 459 -2.48 -0.01 26.65
C ASN A 459 -2.53 0.75 25.32
N PHE A 460 -2.13 0.13 24.20
CA PHE A 460 -2.24 0.75 22.88
C PHE A 460 -3.69 0.97 22.43
N ILE A 461 -4.62 0.07 22.74
CA ILE A 461 -6.06 0.30 22.52
C ILE A 461 -6.53 1.51 23.33
N SER A 462 -6.06 1.67 24.56
CA SER A 462 -6.37 2.84 25.40
C SER A 462 -5.81 4.14 24.79
N VAL A 463 -4.59 4.12 24.24
CA VAL A 463 -4.00 5.26 23.52
C VAL A 463 -4.81 5.59 22.27
N ALA A 464 -5.10 4.60 21.42
CA ALA A 464 -5.91 4.77 20.22
C ALA A 464 -7.30 5.33 20.53
N ARG A 465 -7.91 4.90 21.64
CA ARG A 465 -9.17 5.46 22.13
C ARG A 465 -9.04 6.93 22.51
N LYS A 466 -8.00 7.31 23.24
CA LYS A 466 -7.77 8.72 23.61
C LYS A 466 -7.58 9.61 22.38
N GLU A 467 -6.84 9.14 21.38
CA GLU A 467 -6.68 9.86 20.11
C GLU A 467 -8.04 10.02 19.39
N TYR A 468 -8.85 8.97 19.36
CA TYR A 468 -10.21 9.05 18.83
C TYR A 468 -11.10 10.00 19.64
N ASP A 469 -11.00 10.02 20.97
CA ASP A 469 -11.77 10.91 21.84
C ASP A 469 -11.51 12.39 21.48
N GLU A 470 -10.26 12.76 21.22
CA GLU A 470 -9.90 14.13 20.80
C GLU A 470 -10.39 14.45 19.37
N LEU A 471 -10.29 13.49 18.43
CA LEU A 471 -10.83 13.64 17.08
C LEU A 471 -12.35 13.84 17.11
N ALA A 472 -13.07 13.00 17.86
CA ALA A 472 -14.51 13.06 18.04
C ALA A 472 -14.97 14.39 18.64
N LYS A 473 -14.27 14.91 19.67
CA LYS A 473 -14.55 16.23 20.24
C LYS A 473 -14.37 17.34 19.22
N LYS A 474 -13.24 17.35 18.49
CA LYS A 474 -12.92 18.37 17.50
C LYS A 474 -13.91 18.37 16.34
N GLU A 475 -14.31 17.19 15.87
CA GLU A 475 -15.25 17.04 14.76
C GLU A 475 -16.66 17.48 15.14
N VAL A 476 -17.16 17.04 16.30
CA VAL A 476 -18.44 17.51 16.83
C VAL A 476 -18.39 19.02 17.04
N GLN A 477 -17.34 19.57 17.65
CA GLN A 477 -17.18 21.01 17.83
C GLN A 477 -17.27 21.78 16.50
N LYS A 478 -16.60 21.31 15.44
CA LYS A 478 -16.71 21.91 14.11
C LYS A 478 -18.13 21.84 13.56
N ALA A 479 -18.77 20.67 13.62
CA ALA A 479 -20.15 20.50 13.16
C ALA A 479 -21.11 21.44 13.91
N PHE A 480 -20.89 21.67 15.20
CA PHE A 480 -21.59 22.68 15.99
C PHE A 480 -21.33 24.10 15.46
N VAL A 481 -20.07 24.56 15.40
CA VAL A 481 -19.73 25.94 14.99
C VAL A 481 -20.38 26.30 13.65
N TYR A 482 -20.28 25.42 12.65
CA TYR A 482 -20.86 25.71 11.34
C TYR A 482 -22.39 25.67 11.32
N SER A 483 -23.02 24.85 12.17
CA SER A 483 -24.49 24.86 12.31
C SER A 483 -25.00 26.13 12.98
N TYR A 484 -24.14 26.83 13.73
CA TYR A 484 -24.47 28.04 14.48
C TYR A 484 -23.64 29.26 14.05
N GLU A 485 -23.25 29.32 12.77
CA GLU A 485 -22.42 30.42 12.25
C GLU A 485 -23.09 31.78 12.45
N GLU A 486 -24.42 31.86 12.32
CA GLU A 486 -25.18 33.08 12.66
C GLU A 486 -25.08 33.42 14.14
N SER A 487 -25.24 32.45 15.05
CA SER A 487 -25.06 32.67 16.49
C SER A 487 -23.62 33.12 16.81
N ALA A 488 -22.62 32.57 16.11
CA ALA A 488 -21.22 32.98 16.25
C ALA A 488 -21.01 34.43 15.80
N LYS A 489 -21.63 34.84 14.69
CA LYS A 489 -21.62 36.24 14.21
C LYS A 489 -22.27 37.17 15.22
N THR A 490 -23.44 36.82 15.75
CA THR A 490 -24.12 37.61 16.79
C THR A 490 -23.29 37.72 18.07
N LEU A 491 -22.66 36.62 18.52
CA LEU A 491 -21.80 36.65 19.70
C LEU A 491 -20.55 37.53 19.47
N MET A 492 -20.00 37.52 18.26
CA MET A 492 -18.89 38.39 17.89
C MET A 492 -19.32 39.85 17.83
N GLU A 493 -20.44 40.19 17.19
CA GLU A 493 -20.98 41.55 17.13
C GLU A 493 -21.20 42.11 18.55
N ASN A 494 -21.86 41.34 19.41
CA ASN A 494 -22.03 41.69 20.82
C ASN A 494 -20.68 41.92 21.53
N TYR A 495 -19.66 41.09 21.26
CA TYR A 495 -18.33 41.29 21.82
C TYR A 495 -17.69 42.60 21.34
N LEU A 496 -17.76 42.89 20.04
CA LEU A 496 -17.19 44.10 19.44
C LEU A 496 -17.84 45.37 20.00
N ASP A 497 -19.16 45.38 20.15
CA ASP A 497 -19.91 46.51 20.73
C ASP A 497 -19.47 46.79 22.18
N ASN A 498 -19.29 45.72 22.97
CA ASN A 498 -18.80 45.84 24.35
C ASN A 498 -17.34 46.30 24.43
N VAL A 499 -16.48 45.85 23.51
CA VAL A 499 -15.08 46.28 23.42
C VAL A 499 -14.98 47.75 23.02
N GLU A 500 -15.83 48.20 22.09
CA GLU A 500 -15.89 49.60 21.67
C GLU A 500 -16.35 50.51 22.81
N ALA A 501 -17.43 50.14 23.50
CA ALA A 501 -17.90 50.83 24.69
C ALA A 501 -16.84 50.89 25.80
N TYR A 502 -16.15 49.79 26.07
CA TYR A 502 -15.09 49.70 27.09
C TYR A 502 -13.89 50.60 26.78
N CYS A 503 -13.36 50.54 25.55
CA CYS A 503 -12.18 51.32 25.17
C CYS A 503 -12.48 52.82 25.02
N ASN A 504 -13.68 53.17 24.56
CA ASN A 504 -14.08 54.57 24.39
C ASN A 504 -14.69 55.18 25.66
N THR A 505 -14.88 54.41 26.74
CA THR A 505 -15.58 54.86 27.97
C THR A 505 -17.01 55.32 27.71
N HIS A 506 -17.69 54.69 26.75
CA HIS A 506 -19.09 54.95 26.39
C HIS A 506 -20.00 53.86 26.98
N LYS A 507 -21.28 54.20 27.16
CA LYS A 507 -22.30 53.24 27.57
C LYS A 507 -23.01 52.66 26.35
N ILE A 508 -23.46 51.42 26.47
CA ILE A 508 -24.24 50.73 25.44
C ILE A 508 -25.71 51.07 25.67
N THR A 509 -26.47 51.30 24.60
CA THR A 509 -27.92 51.52 24.71
C THR A 509 -28.64 50.19 24.54
N ASP A 510 -29.43 49.79 25.54
CA ASP A 510 -30.25 48.59 25.45
C ASP A 510 -31.34 48.78 24.36
N PRO A 511 -31.44 47.90 23.35
CA PRO A 511 -32.41 48.04 22.25
C PRO A 511 -33.88 47.95 22.68
N ILE A 512 -34.15 47.36 23.85
CA ILE A 512 -35.49 47.06 24.36
C ILE A 512 -35.93 48.14 25.37
N THR A 513 -35.05 48.53 26.28
CA THR A 513 -35.38 49.50 27.34
C THR A 513 -34.96 50.93 27.02
N GLY A 514 -34.01 51.12 26.10
CA GLY A 514 -33.42 52.42 25.79
C GLY A 514 -32.49 52.97 26.87
N GLU A 515 -32.18 52.17 27.90
CA GLU A 515 -31.32 52.57 29.01
C GLU A 515 -29.83 52.45 28.65
N GLU A 516 -29.01 53.33 29.22
CA GLU A 516 -27.56 53.30 29.08
C GLU A 516 -26.93 52.36 30.12
N ILE A 517 -26.38 51.24 29.63
CA ILE A 517 -25.72 50.19 30.42
C ILE A 517 -24.21 50.25 30.24
N ASP A 518 -23.48 49.97 31.32
CA ASP A 518 -22.02 49.81 31.27
C ASP A 518 -21.64 48.56 30.45
N PRO A 519 -20.49 48.56 29.75
CA PRO A 519 -20.04 47.41 28.97
C PRO A 519 -19.93 46.14 29.83
N ASP A 520 -20.47 45.03 29.32
CA ASP A 520 -20.49 43.74 30.00
C ASP A 520 -19.10 43.11 30.01
N GLU A 521 -18.34 43.45 31.05
CA GLU A 521 -17.00 42.91 31.25
C GLU A 521 -17.01 41.39 31.50
N LYS A 522 -18.12 40.83 32.03
CA LYS A 522 -18.22 39.38 32.26
C LYS A 522 -18.35 38.64 30.93
N LEU A 523 -19.18 39.13 30.02
CA LEU A 523 -19.30 38.58 28.66
C LEU A 523 -17.95 38.58 27.96
N MET A 524 -17.27 39.74 27.92
CA MET A 524 -15.97 39.88 27.27
C MET A 524 -14.93 38.92 27.86
N ARG A 525 -14.83 38.83 29.20
CA ARG A 525 -13.92 37.89 29.88
C ARG A 525 -14.22 36.44 29.53
N SER A 526 -15.49 36.07 29.49
CA SER A 526 -15.89 34.68 29.20
C SER A 526 -15.47 34.18 27.80
N ILE A 527 -15.27 35.11 26.84
CA ILE A 527 -14.71 34.86 25.50
C ILE A 527 -13.19 34.88 25.54
N GLU A 528 -12.59 35.93 26.11
CA GLU A 528 -11.14 36.15 26.19
C GLU A 528 -10.40 35.00 26.90
N GLU A 529 -11.00 34.42 27.93
CA GLU A 529 -10.43 33.30 28.69
C GLU A 529 -10.33 32.01 27.87
N GLN A 530 -11.17 31.82 26.84
CA GLN A 530 -11.15 30.62 25.99
C GLN A 530 -9.85 30.48 25.18
N ILE A 531 -9.14 31.58 24.98
CA ILE A 531 -7.84 31.64 24.31
C ILE A 531 -6.71 32.03 25.28
N GLY A 532 -6.94 31.88 26.58
CA GLY A 532 -5.93 32.04 27.62
C GLY A 532 -5.51 33.49 27.91
N ILE A 533 -6.36 34.48 27.59
CA ILE A 533 -6.06 35.89 27.93
C ILE A 533 -6.26 36.11 29.44
N SER A 534 -5.16 36.38 30.13
CA SER A 534 -5.15 36.66 31.56
C SER A 534 -5.80 38.00 31.91
N GLU A 535 -6.20 38.17 33.17
CA GLU A 535 -6.79 39.42 33.72
C GLU A 535 -5.93 40.65 33.38
N ASN A 536 -4.61 40.52 33.50
CA ASN A 536 -3.65 41.61 33.24
C ASN A 536 -3.51 41.94 31.74
N ALA A 537 -3.80 40.98 30.86
CA ALA A 537 -3.69 41.13 29.42
C ALA A 537 -5.01 41.58 28.75
N LYS A 538 -6.13 41.61 29.49
CA LYS A 538 -7.46 41.92 28.93
C LYS A 538 -7.51 43.26 28.22
N ARG A 539 -6.94 44.30 28.84
CA ARG A 539 -6.96 45.66 28.28
C ARG A 539 -6.17 45.75 26.98
N ALA A 540 -4.97 45.17 26.96
CA ALA A 540 -4.12 45.17 25.76
C ALA A 540 -4.79 44.43 24.59
N PHE A 541 -5.45 43.29 24.86
CA PHE A 541 -6.17 42.55 23.84
C PHE A 541 -7.36 43.33 23.28
N ARG A 542 -8.17 43.97 24.14
CA ARG A 542 -9.30 44.81 23.71
C ARG A 542 -8.86 46.01 22.88
N GLU A 543 -7.78 46.67 23.29
CA GLU A 543 -7.18 47.79 22.54
C GLU A 543 -6.66 47.33 21.17
N GLU A 544 -6.04 46.15 21.07
CA GLU A 544 -5.63 45.55 19.79
C GLU A 544 -6.83 45.36 18.84
N ILE A 545 -7.93 44.77 19.35
CA ILE A 545 -9.15 44.58 18.58
C ILE A 545 -9.71 45.92 18.11
N MET A 546 -9.78 46.93 18.97
CA MET A 546 -10.26 48.27 18.62
C MET A 546 -9.43 48.96 17.54
N ILE A 547 -8.10 48.85 17.61
CA ILE A 547 -7.21 49.39 16.58
C ILE A 547 -7.51 48.74 15.23
N ARG A 548 -7.80 47.43 15.23
CA ARG A 548 -8.11 46.67 14.02
C ARG A 548 -9.47 47.07 13.44
N ILE A 549 -10.51 47.18 14.27
CA ILE A 549 -11.83 47.72 13.87
C ILE A 549 -11.68 49.10 13.24
N SER A 550 -10.98 50.00 13.93
CA SER A 550 -10.73 51.38 13.45
C SER A 550 -9.96 51.43 12.13
N THR A 551 -9.09 50.45 11.89
CA THR A 551 -8.33 50.33 10.64
C THR A 551 -9.19 49.85 9.48
N TYR A 552 -10.14 48.94 9.74
CA TYR A 552 -11.13 48.49 8.74
C TYR A 552 -12.13 49.60 8.41
N ALA A 553 -12.66 50.28 9.43
CA ALA A 553 -13.60 51.40 9.27
C ALA A 553 -13.00 52.54 8.43
N ARG A 554 -11.74 52.93 8.67
CA ARG A 554 -11.02 53.94 7.86
C ARG A 554 -10.83 53.57 6.40
N LYS A 555 -10.84 52.27 6.08
CA LYS A 555 -10.76 51.74 4.70
C LYS A 555 -12.14 51.50 4.08
N GLY A 556 -13.22 51.92 4.74
CA GLY A 556 -14.60 51.67 4.29
C GLY A 556 -14.99 50.19 4.29
N LYS A 557 -14.28 49.34 5.05
CA LYS A 557 -14.55 47.90 5.15
C LYS A 557 -15.21 47.58 6.49
N ARG A 558 -16.10 46.59 6.51
CA ARG A 558 -16.67 46.04 7.75
C ARG A 558 -15.72 45.01 8.36
N PHE A 559 -15.74 44.91 9.68
CA PHE A 559 -15.04 43.87 10.42
C PHE A 559 -15.91 42.61 10.39
N HIS A 560 -15.44 41.58 9.67
CA HIS A 560 -16.17 40.33 9.47
C HIS A 560 -15.67 39.23 10.42
N TYR A 561 -16.43 38.14 10.52
CA TYR A 561 -16.13 37.01 11.42
C TYR A 561 -14.74 36.37 11.21
N ASP A 562 -14.23 36.45 10.00
CA ASP A 562 -12.92 35.98 9.56
C ASP A 562 -11.80 37.04 9.67
N SER A 563 -12.11 38.26 10.12
CA SER A 563 -11.16 39.39 10.12
C SER A 563 -10.10 39.32 11.21
N HIS A 564 -10.27 38.44 12.21
CA HIS A 564 -9.30 38.21 13.27
C HIS A 564 -9.31 36.77 13.77
N GLU A 565 -8.23 36.03 13.49
CA GLU A 565 -8.13 34.60 13.77
C GLU A 565 -8.26 34.25 15.26
N ARG A 566 -7.52 34.93 16.16
CA ARG A 566 -7.64 34.66 17.61
C ARG A 566 -9.04 34.95 18.18
N LEU A 567 -9.70 36.03 17.72
CA LEU A 567 -11.06 36.35 18.15
C LEU A 567 -12.05 35.32 17.62
N ARG A 568 -11.92 34.91 16.36
CA ARG A 568 -12.71 33.83 15.79
C ARG A 568 -12.60 32.57 16.63
N GLU A 569 -11.38 32.13 16.94
CA GLU A 569 -11.12 30.96 17.79
C GLU A 569 -11.75 31.11 19.19
N ALA A 570 -11.66 32.29 19.80
CA ALA A 570 -12.27 32.57 21.10
C ALA A 570 -13.81 32.45 21.07
N ILE A 571 -14.44 32.99 20.02
CA ILE A 571 -15.88 32.92 19.80
C ILE A 571 -16.32 31.47 19.55
N GLU A 572 -15.60 30.71 18.71
CA GLU A 572 -15.90 29.30 18.44
C GLU A 572 -15.82 28.45 19.71
N LYS A 573 -14.77 28.63 20.52
CA LYS A 573 -14.61 27.93 21.79
C LYS A 573 -15.69 28.32 22.79
N LYS A 574 -16.03 29.61 22.89
CA LYS A 574 -17.10 30.10 23.77
C LYS A 574 -18.45 29.52 23.37
N LEU A 575 -18.80 29.59 22.09
CA LEU A 575 -20.05 29.05 21.56
C LEU A 575 -20.15 27.54 21.84
N PHE A 576 -19.07 26.80 21.66
CA PHE A 576 -19.03 25.39 22.02
C PHE A 576 -19.17 25.15 23.52
N ALA A 577 -18.51 25.96 24.36
CA ALA A 577 -18.63 25.87 25.82
C ALA A 577 -20.06 26.14 26.30
N ASP A 578 -20.74 27.13 25.72
CA ASP A 578 -22.14 27.46 26.05
C ASP A 578 -23.11 26.36 25.57
N LEU A 579 -22.80 25.74 24.42
CA LEU A 579 -23.57 24.62 23.87
C LEU A 579 -23.21 23.26 24.49
N LYS A 580 -22.13 23.18 25.27
CA LYS A 580 -21.73 21.98 26.05
C LYS A 580 -22.90 21.51 26.93
N ASP A 581 -23.60 22.45 27.55
CA ASP A 581 -24.78 22.15 28.37
C ASP A 581 -25.99 21.72 27.53
N VAL A 582 -26.13 22.17 26.29
CA VAL A 582 -27.20 21.72 25.38
C VAL A 582 -26.96 20.27 24.95
N VAL A 583 -25.73 19.91 24.57
CA VAL A 583 -25.33 18.51 24.27
C VAL A 583 -25.52 17.60 25.49
N LYS A 584 -25.19 18.11 26.68
CA LYS A 584 -25.36 17.41 27.95
C LYS A 584 -26.83 17.13 28.28
N ILE A 585 -27.72 18.10 28.09
CA ILE A 585 -29.15 17.95 28.39
C ILE A 585 -29.85 17.02 27.41
N THR A 586 -29.57 17.11 26.10
CA THR A 586 -30.23 16.27 25.09
C THR A 586 -29.79 14.81 25.12
N THR A 587 -28.58 14.52 25.60
CA THR A 587 -28.07 13.14 25.73
C THR A 587 -28.46 12.47 27.06
N SER A 588 -28.87 13.25 28.07
CA SER A 588 -29.14 12.77 29.44
C SER A 588 -30.60 12.88 29.89
N SER A 589 -31.42 13.74 29.28
CA SER A 589 -32.83 13.96 29.66
C SER A 589 -33.78 12.97 28.96
N LYS A 590 -34.75 12.42 29.70
CA LYS A 590 -35.80 11.53 29.15
C LYS A 590 -36.82 12.27 28.27
N THR A 591 -36.87 13.60 28.35
CA THR A 591 -37.77 14.48 27.57
C THR A 591 -37.03 15.78 27.23
N PRO A 592 -36.27 15.81 26.13
CA PRO A 592 -35.62 17.05 25.66
C PRO A 592 -36.65 18.05 25.11
N ASP A 593 -36.34 19.33 25.25
CA ASP A 593 -37.16 20.43 24.73
C ASP A 593 -37.14 20.48 23.19
N GLU A 594 -38.23 20.91 22.55
CA GLU A 594 -38.43 20.86 21.09
C GLU A 594 -37.38 21.71 20.35
N LEU A 595 -36.99 22.83 20.95
CA LEU A 595 -35.98 23.74 20.43
C LEU A 595 -34.56 23.12 20.51
N GLN A 596 -34.30 22.32 21.53
CA GLN A 596 -33.03 21.60 21.68
C GLN A 596 -32.93 20.40 20.73
N LEU A 597 -34.04 19.71 20.48
CA LEU A 597 -34.10 18.61 19.50
C LEU A 597 -33.82 19.11 18.08
N LYS A 598 -34.38 20.25 17.68
CA LYS A 598 -34.07 20.88 16.37
C LYS A 598 -32.58 21.14 16.21
N LYS A 599 -31.98 21.73 17.25
CA LYS A 599 -30.54 22.03 17.32
C LYS A 599 -29.66 20.80 17.17
N VAL A 600 -30.00 19.70 17.84
CA VAL A 600 -29.27 18.42 17.71
C VAL A 600 -29.44 17.83 16.31
N ASN A 601 -30.65 17.87 15.76
CA ASN A 601 -30.93 17.33 14.43
C ASN A 601 -30.17 18.08 13.32
N GLU A 602 -29.97 19.39 13.45
CA GLU A 602 -29.13 20.17 12.52
C GLU A 602 -27.68 19.70 12.54
N VAL A 603 -27.13 19.43 13.73
CA VAL A 603 -25.77 18.93 13.88
C VAL A 603 -25.65 17.49 13.35
N VAL A 604 -26.63 16.62 13.63
CA VAL A 604 -26.68 15.26 13.07
C VAL A 604 -26.72 15.32 11.54
N LYS A 605 -27.59 16.16 10.97
CA LYS A 605 -27.69 16.34 9.53
C LYS A 605 -26.35 16.77 8.95
N ARG A 606 -25.65 17.69 9.61
CA ARG A 606 -24.34 18.15 9.17
C ARG A 606 -23.25 17.07 9.25
N LEU A 607 -23.25 16.25 10.30
CA LEU A 607 -22.36 15.10 10.40
C LEU A 607 -22.59 14.09 9.26
N ILE A 608 -23.84 13.94 8.81
CA ILE A 608 -24.19 13.09 7.67
C ILE A 608 -23.72 13.72 6.36
N ASP A 609 -24.13 14.96 6.11
CA ASP A 609 -23.95 15.63 4.82
C ASP A 609 -22.47 16.01 4.55
N ASP A 610 -21.76 16.52 5.56
CA ASP A 610 -20.41 17.09 5.40
C ASP A 610 -19.28 16.14 5.86
N TYR A 611 -19.56 15.22 6.78
CA TYR A 611 -18.54 14.37 7.41
C TYR A 611 -18.71 12.88 7.07
N GLY A 612 -19.77 12.50 6.35
CA GLY A 612 -19.93 11.13 5.85
C GLY A 612 -20.32 10.13 6.94
N TYR A 613 -21.06 10.53 7.97
CA TYR A 613 -21.68 9.61 8.92
C TYR A 613 -23.04 9.10 8.41
N CYS A 614 -23.49 7.92 8.83
CA CYS A 614 -24.90 7.55 8.78
C CYS A 614 -25.66 8.08 10.01
N SER A 615 -27.00 8.07 9.96
CA SER A 615 -27.85 8.56 11.06
C SER A 615 -27.54 7.91 12.40
N THR A 616 -27.33 6.59 12.42
CA THR A 616 -27.01 5.86 13.65
C THR A 616 -25.67 6.31 14.23
N CYS A 617 -24.61 6.31 13.41
CA CYS A 617 -23.27 6.68 13.86
C CYS A 617 -23.16 8.15 14.29
N ALA A 618 -23.86 9.07 13.61
CA ALA A 618 -23.89 10.48 14.00
C ALA A 618 -24.53 10.70 15.38
N ASN A 619 -25.65 10.01 15.65
CA ASN A 619 -26.30 10.06 16.96
C ASN A 619 -25.44 9.45 18.07
N GLU A 620 -24.79 8.32 17.79
CA GLU A 620 -23.86 7.69 18.74
C GLU A 620 -22.64 8.56 19.03
N LEU A 621 -22.08 9.21 18.01
CA LEU A 621 -20.96 10.15 18.17
C LEU A 621 -21.34 11.31 19.10
N LEU A 622 -22.51 11.94 18.89
CA LEU A 622 -22.98 13.03 19.75
C LEU A 622 -23.19 12.59 21.20
N ARG A 623 -23.81 11.41 21.41
CA ARG A 623 -23.97 10.82 22.75
C ARG A 623 -22.63 10.55 23.41
N TYR A 624 -21.68 10.00 22.65
CA TYR A 624 -20.36 9.68 23.15
C TYR A 624 -19.59 10.94 23.54
N THR A 625 -19.52 11.94 22.65
CA THR A 625 -18.86 13.21 22.92
C THR A 625 -19.52 13.94 24.11
N GLY A 626 -20.84 13.90 24.22
CA GLY A 626 -21.55 14.40 25.40
C GLY A 626 -21.08 13.74 26.70
N SER A 627 -20.86 12.41 26.69
CA SER A 627 -20.32 11.69 27.84
C SER A 627 -18.85 12.03 28.16
N LEU A 628 -18.03 12.31 27.14
CA LEU A 628 -16.63 12.71 27.31
C LEU A 628 -16.52 14.10 27.94
N LEU A 629 -17.43 14.99 27.62
CA LEU A 629 -17.51 16.35 28.13
C LEU A 629 -17.99 16.43 29.60
N ASN A 630 -18.60 15.34 30.09
CA ASN A 630 -19.06 15.16 31.47
C ASN A 630 -17.98 14.60 32.41
N ARG A 631 -16.87 14.09 31.88
CA ARG A 631 -15.70 13.64 32.64
C ARG A 631 -14.70 14.77 32.75
#